data_AF-A0A2R5L387-F1
#
_entry.id   AF-A0A2R5L387-F1
#
_cell.length_a   1.000
_cell.length_b   1.000
_cell.length_c   1.000
_cell.angle_alpha   90.00
_cell.angle_beta   90.00
_cell.angle_gamma   90.00
#
_symmetry.space_group_name_H-M   'P 1'
#
loop_
_entity.id
_entity.type
_entity.pdbx_description
1 polymer ?
#
loop_
_entity_poly.entity_id
_entity_poly.type
_entity_poly.pdbx_seq_one_letter_code
_entity_poly.pdbx_strand_id
1 'polypeptide(L)'
;PYFRKRASDFILEYVRAEDKQTNSIDIGPVNKAMNALVIWHADGPDSKSFEAHVDRLWDYLWLAEDGLKMQGYNGSQLWDTTFGVMAILETENLNPVEFSDCIRKAYHYMDITQSEADVPQRHRFYRHISKGGWPFSTKDHGWPIADTTAHALEAVLLSHKSG
;
A
#
# COMPACT_ATOMS: atom_id res chain seq x y z
N PRO A 1 31.73 10.26 17.98
CA PRO A 1 32.14 8.96 17.37
C PRO A 1 31.74 8.87 15.89
N TYR A 2 32.72 8.77 14.98
CA TYR A 2 32.54 8.84 13.51
C TYR A 2 31.47 7.89 12.96
N PHE A 3 31.52 6.60 13.33
CA PHE A 3 30.58 5.59 12.81
C PHE A 3 29.13 5.86 13.21
N ARG A 4 28.89 6.37 14.43
CA ARG A 4 27.55 6.73 14.88
C ARG A 4 26.93 7.81 14.00
N LYS A 5 27.71 8.85 13.68
CA LYS A 5 27.24 9.93 12.80
C LYS A 5 26.94 9.37 11.40
N ARG A 6 27.89 8.63 10.82
CA ARG A 6 27.72 8.03 9.48
C ARG A 6 26.49 7.11 9.40
N ALA A 7 26.25 6.30 10.42
CA ALA A 7 25.07 5.43 10.47
C ALA A 7 23.77 6.25 10.58
N SER A 8 23.75 7.27 11.43
CA SER A 8 22.57 8.13 11.61
C SER A 8 22.24 8.91 10.33
N ASP A 9 23.25 9.45 9.64
CA ASP A 9 23.08 10.15 8.37
C ASP A 9 22.43 9.22 7.31
N PHE A 10 22.86 7.96 7.22
CA PHE A 10 22.29 6.99 6.30
C PHE A 10 20.87 6.56 6.69
N ILE A 11 20.60 6.34 7.99
CA ILE A 11 19.26 5.99 8.46
C ILE A 11 18.26 7.09 8.11
N LEU A 12 18.61 8.36 8.33
CA LEU A 12 17.74 9.48 7.96
C LEU A 12 17.52 9.57 6.45
N GLU A 13 18.55 9.29 5.64
CA GLU A 13 18.40 9.19 4.19
C GLU A 13 17.44 8.07 3.78
N TYR A 14 17.53 6.90 4.42
CA TYR A 14 16.64 5.77 4.15
C TYR A 14 15.20 6.13 4.56
N VAL A 15 14.97 6.66 5.77
CA VAL A 15 13.62 7.08 6.21
C VAL A 15 12.98 8.02 5.18
N ARG A 16 13.70 9.07 4.76
CA ARG A 16 13.20 10.00 3.74
C ARG A 16 12.94 9.33 2.38
N ALA A 17 13.71 8.29 2.04
CA ALA A 17 13.47 7.52 0.82
C ALA A 17 12.18 6.69 0.94
N GLU A 18 11.96 6.00 2.07
CA GLU A 18 10.72 5.26 2.32
C GLU A 18 9.49 6.18 2.28
N ASP A 19 9.55 7.33 2.96
CA ASP A 19 8.49 8.34 2.96
C ASP A 19 8.14 8.78 1.53
N LYS A 20 9.16 9.05 0.71
CA LYS A 20 8.98 9.47 -0.69
C LYS A 20 8.42 8.35 -1.56
N GLN A 21 8.83 7.10 -1.31
CA GLN A 21 8.44 5.94 -2.11
C GLN A 21 7.05 5.41 -1.77
N THR A 22 6.48 5.82 -0.64
CA THR A 22 5.19 5.34 -0.12
C THR A 22 4.21 6.47 0.19
N ASN A 23 4.52 7.70 -0.25
CA ASN A 23 3.71 8.88 0.03
C ASN A 23 3.47 9.11 1.53
N SER A 24 4.46 8.81 2.38
CA SER A 24 4.44 8.87 3.85
C SER A 24 3.45 7.90 4.53
N ILE A 25 3.03 6.85 3.81
CA ILE A 25 2.24 5.74 4.37
C ILE A 25 3.16 4.74 5.07
N ASP A 26 4.34 4.49 4.49
CA ASP A 26 5.28 3.44 4.87
C ASP A 26 4.74 2.01 4.71
N ILE A 27 5.55 0.98 4.97
CA ILE A 27 5.09 -0.41 4.86
C ILE A 27 3.97 -0.78 5.85
N GLY A 28 3.93 -0.19 7.05
CA GLY A 28 2.96 -0.54 8.09
C GLY A 28 2.92 0.46 9.25
N PRO A 29 2.00 0.30 10.21
CA PRO A 29 1.69 1.29 11.24
C PRO A 29 2.88 1.57 12.17
N VAL A 30 3.68 0.54 12.46
CA VAL A 30 4.78 0.62 13.42
C VAL A 30 5.92 1.47 12.86
N ASN A 31 6.40 1.15 11.65
CA ASN A 31 7.45 1.96 11.05
C ASN A 31 6.92 3.33 10.60
N LYS A 32 5.65 3.44 10.24
CA LYS A 32 4.99 4.74 10.02
C LYS A 32 5.07 5.66 11.23
N ALA A 33 4.75 5.16 12.42
CA ALA A 33 4.82 5.96 13.64
C ALA A 33 6.28 6.35 13.97
N MET A 34 7.22 5.42 13.79
CA MET A 34 8.65 5.69 14.03
C MET A 34 9.22 6.69 13.03
N ASN A 35 8.92 6.55 11.74
CA ASN A 35 9.41 7.44 10.67
C ASN A 35 8.87 8.86 10.87
N ALA A 36 7.57 9.01 11.18
CA ALA A 36 6.99 10.31 11.53
C ALA A 36 7.75 11.00 12.69
N LEU A 37 8.14 10.24 13.72
CA LEU A 37 8.92 10.77 14.85
C LEU A 37 10.35 11.14 14.43
N VAL A 38 10.99 10.34 13.59
CA VAL A 38 12.33 10.65 13.05
C VAL A 38 12.29 11.93 12.23
N ILE A 39 11.31 12.09 11.35
CA ILE A 39 11.13 13.29 10.53
C ILE A 39 10.77 14.50 11.39
N TRP A 40 9.87 14.35 12.36
CA TRP A 40 9.59 15.41 13.33
C TRP A 40 10.87 15.90 14.03
N HIS A 41 11.72 14.97 14.46
CA HIS A 41 12.96 15.30 15.16
C HIS A 41 14.00 15.94 14.24
N ALA A 42 14.15 15.43 13.01
CA ALA A 42 15.20 15.85 12.08
C ALA A 42 14.83 17.11 11.29
N ASP A 43 13.58 17.23 10.85
CA ASP A 43 13.10 18.29 9.95
C ASP A 43 12.27 19.34 10.70
N GLY A 44 11.75 19.00 11.88
CA GLY A 44 10.96 19.89 12.74
C GLY A 44 9.44 19.72 12.59
N PRO A 45 8.66 20.19 13.59
CA PRO A 45 7.19 20.06 13.63
C PRO A 45 6.46 20.84 12.52
N ASP A 46 7.05 21.92 12.01
CA ASP A 46 6.43 22.76 10.97
C ASP A 46 6.92 22.39 9.56
N SER A 47 7.62 21.26 9.41
CA SER A 47 8.14 20.82 8.12
C SER A 47 7.04 20.18 7.27
N LYS A 48 7.07 20.41 5.95
CA LYS A 48 6.17 19.75 5.00
C LYS A 48 6.28 18.23 5.01
N SER A 49 7.48 17.70 5.30
CA SER A 49 7.71 16.26 5.45
C SER A 49 6.93 15.70 6.64
N PHE A 50 6.93 16.41 7.78
CA PHE A 50 6.16 15.99 8.95
C PHE A 50 4.65 16.19 8.75
N GLU A 51 4.23 17.29 8.12
CA GLU A 51 2.82 17.53 7.75
C GLU A 51 2.26 16.38 6.90
N ALA A 52 3.00 15.93 5.88
CA ALA A 52 2.61 14.78 5.07
C ALA A 52 2.45 13.49 5.89
N HIS A 53 3.29 13.27 6.90
CA HIS A 53 3.15 12.16 7.84
C HIS A 53 1.89 12.26 8.71
N VAL A 54 1.52 13.48 9.12
CA VAL A 54 0.32 13.74 9.92
C VAL A 54 -0.93 13.46 9.10
N ASP A 55 -0.97 13.91 7.84
CA ASP A 55 -2.09 13.65 6.93
C ASP A 55 -2.34 12.15 6.75
N ARG A 56 -1.26 11.35 6.67
CA ARG A 56 -1.32 9.89 6.48
C ARG A 56 -1.56 9.09 7.75
N LEU A 57 -1.64 9.69 8.95
CA LEU A 57 -2.01 8.95 10.17
C LEU A 57 -3.44 8.41 10.08
N TRP A 58 -4.33 9.15 9.42
CA TRP A 58 -5.74 8.78 9.27
C TRP A 58 -5.94 7.52 8.43
N ASP A 59 -5.04 7.24 7.49
CA ASP A 59 -5.06 6.04 6.64
C ASP A 59 -4.98 4.74 7.47
N TYR A 60 -4.47 4.82 8.71
CA TYR A 60 -4.37 3.69 9.63
C TYR A 60 -5.46 3.64 10.70
N LEU A 61 -6.34 4.64 10.81
CA LEU A 61 -7.34 4.68 11.88
C LEU A 61 -8.69 4.19 11.35
N TRP A 62 -9.23 3.15 12.00
CA TRP A 62 -10.52 2.55 11.65
C TRP A 62 -11.48 2.60 12.83
N LEU A 63 -12.68 3.11 12.58
CA LEU A 63 -13.77 3.11 13.56
C LEU A 63 -14.59 1.83 13.43
N ALA A 64 -14.50 0.96 14.43
CA ALA A 64 -15.29 -0.26 14.54
C ALA A 64 -16.33 -0.13 15.67
N GLU A 65 -17.16 -1.16 15.83
CA GLU A 65 -18.21 -1.26 16.84
C GLU A 65 -17.70 -1.16 18.30
N ASP A 66 -16.42 -1.50 18.52
CA ASP A 66 -15.72 -1.45 19.80
C ASP A 66 -14.81 -0.22 19.95
N GLY A 67 -14.84 0.71 18.98
CA GLY A 67 -14.13 1.98 19.02
C GLY A 67 -13.08 2.15 17.91
N LEU A 68 -12.28 3.21 18.05
CA LEU A 68 -11.24 3.58 17.08
C LEU A 68 -9.97 2.76 17.33
N LYS A 69 -9.47 2.08 16.30
CA LYS A 69 -8.27 1.25 16.34
C LYS A 69 -7.30 1.58 15.22
N MET A 70 -6.03 1.24 15.44
CA MET A 70 -5.00 1.33 14.41
C MET A 70 -4.92 0.01 13.65
N GLN A 71 -5.02 0.08 12.33
CA GLN A 71 -4.99 -1.06 11.41
C GLN A 71 -3.56 -1.61 11.26
N GLY A 72 -3.43 -2.90 10.92
CA GLY A 72 -2.14 -3.58 10.72
C GLY A 72 -1.40 -3.17 9.42
N TYR A 73 -2.15 -2.63 8.46
CA TYR A 73 -1.71 -1.95 7.23
C TYR A 73 -2.62 -0.71 7.07
N ASN A 74 -2.46 0.12 6.04
CA ASN A 74 -3.43 1.18 5.72
C ASN A 74 -4.77 0.63 5.14
N GLY A 75 -5.04 -0.65 5.40
CA GLY A 75 -6.18 -1.44 4.94
C GLY A 75 -5.76 -2.73 4.24
N SER A 76 -6.75 -3.51 3.81
CA SER A 76 -6.62 -4.75 3.03
C SER A 76 -7.38 -4.63 1.70
N GLN A 77 -7.51 -3.41 1.17
CA GLN A 77 -8.46 -3.06 0.13
C GLN A 77 -8.28 -3.92 -1.13
N LEU A 78 -7.06 -4.01 -1.67
CA LEU A 78 -6.82 -4.82 -2.85
C LEU A 78 -6.94 -6.30 -2.54
N TRP A 79 -6.32 -6.78 -1.46
CA TRP A 79 -6.41 -8.18 -1.05
C TRP A 79 -7.86 -8.68 -0.95
N ASP A 80 -8.73 -7.94 -0.26
CA ASP A 80 -10.13 -8.33 -0.10
C ASP A 80 -10.91 -8.19 -1.41
N THR A 81 -10.59 -7.20 -2.23
CA THR A 81 -11.22 -7.02 -3.55
C THR A 81 -10.91 -8.19 -4.48
N THR A 82 -9.66 -8.65 -4.54
CA THR A 82 -9.26 -9.75 -5.43
C THR A 82 -9.95 -11.05 -5.02
N PHE A 83 -9.93 -11.38 -3.72
CA PHE A 83 -10.65 -12.56 -3.21
C PHE A 83 -12.16 -12.46 -3.41
N GLY A 84 -12.76 -11.28 -3.22
CA GLY A 84 -14.18 -11.06 -3.47
C GLY A 84 -14.56 -11.31 -4.92
N VAL A 85 -13.77 -10.82 -5.88
CA VAL A 85 -13.98 -11.05 -7.32
C VAL A 85 -13.87 -12.53 -7.66
N MET A 86 -12.82 -13.21 -7.20
CA MET A 86 -12.65 -14.64 -7.46
C MET A 86 -13.82 -15.46 -6.89
N ALA A 87 -14.23 -15.17 -5.65
CA ALA A 87 -15.36 -15.85 -5.02
C ALA A 87 -16.68 -15.67 -5.79
N ILE A 88 -16.95 -14.45 -6.28
CA ILE A 88 -18.14 -14.19 -7.12
C ILE A 88 -18.06 -14.97 -8.44
N LEU A 89 -16.92 -14.94 -9.12
CA LEU A 89 -16.76 -15.54 -10.44
C LEU A 89 -16.73 -17.08 -10.42
N GLU A 90 -16.29 -17.68 -9.33
CA GLU A 90 -16.22 -19.14 -9.17
C GLU A 90 -17.52 -19.76 -8.62
N THR A 91 -18.45 -18.96 -8.13
CA THR A 91 -19.72 -19.49 -7.59
C THR A 91 -20.71 -19.78 -8.73
N GLU A 92 -20.95 -21.07 -8.99
CA GLU A 92 -21.77 -21.56 -10.12
C GLU A 92 -23.23 -21.07 -10.15
N ASN A 93 -23.81 -20.70 -8.99
CA ASN A 93 -25.23 -20.36 -8.85
C ASN A 93 -25.52 -18.85 -8.75
N LEU A 94 -24.53 -17.99 -8.97
CA LEU A 94 -24.75 -16.53 -8.99
C LEU A 94 -25.24 -16.08 -10.36
N ASN A 95 -26.16 -15.12 -10.37
CA ASN A 95 -26.61 -14.48 -11.60
C ASN A 95 -25.53 -13.49 -12.10
N PRO A 96 -24.88 -13.74 -13.26
CA PRO A 96 -23.78 -12.89 -13.73
C PRO A 96 -24.19 -11.43 -13.97
N VAL A 97 -25.46 -11.21 -14.33
CA VAL A 97 -25.99 -9.86 -14.62
C VAL A 97 -26.06 -9.03 -13.34
N GLU A 98 -26.41 -9.65 -12.21
CA GLU A 98 -26.58 -8.99 -10.92
C GLU A 98 -25.27 -8.37 -10.41
N PHE A 99 -24.13 -9.03 -10.65
CA PHE A 99 -22.82 -8.60 -10.15
C PHE A 99 -21.95 -7.89 -11.19
N SER A 100 -22.42 -7.77 -12.44
CA SER A 100 -21.65 -7.18 -13.55
C SER A 100 -21.06 -5.80 -13.22
N ASP A 101 -21.85 -4.90 -12.65
CA ASP A 101 -21.38 -3.57 -12.24
C ASP A 101 -20.40 -3.60 -11.07
N CYS A 102 -20.54 -4.57 -10.15
CA CYS A 102 -19.63 -4.78 -9.04
C CYS A 102 -18.26 -5.25 -9.56
N ILE A 103 -18.25 -6.29 -10.40
CA ILE A 103 -17.05 -6.85 -11.03
C ILE A 103 -16.34 -5.78 -11.86
N ARG A 104 -17.08 -4.98 -12.65
CA ARG A 104 -16.50 -3.89 -13.45
C ARG A 104 -15.79 -2.84 -12.58
N LYS A 105 -16.37 -2.47 -11.44
CA LYS A 105 -15.75 -1.53 -10.49
C LYS A 105 -14.53 -2.15 -9.80
N ALA A 106 -14.62 -3.41 -9.41
CA ALA A 106 -13.51 -4.14 -8.80
C ALA A 106 -12.34 -4.31 -9.78
N TYR A 107 -12.63 -4.66 -11.04
CA TYR A 107 -11.66 -4.68 -12.12
C TYR A 107 -10.96 -3.33 -12.28
N HIS A 108 -11.74 -2.24 -12.36
CA HIS A 108 -11.17 -0.90 -12.46
C HIS A 108 -10.28 -0.57 -11.25
N TYR A 109 -10.69 -0.96 -10.04
CA TYR A 109 -9.88 -0.77 -8.84
C TYR A 109 -8.55 -1.54 -8.90
N MET A 110 -8.57 -2.81 -9.35
CA MET A 110 -7.35 -3.60 -9.55
C MET A 110 -6.45 -2.97 -10.62
N ASP A 111 -7.01 -2.53 -11.74
CA ASP A 111 -6.29 -1.87 -12.84
C ASP A 111 -5.55 -0.61 -12.36
N ILE A 112 -6.24 0.31 -11.69
CA ILE A 112 -5.62 1.55 -11.21
C ILE A 112 -4.60 1.32 -10.08
N THR A 113 -4.73 0.21 -9.35
CA THR A 113 -3.86 -0.14 -8.21
C THR A 113 -2.57 -0.86 -8.64
N GLN A 114 -2.47 -1.30 -9.91
CA GLN A 114 -1.23 -1.87 -10.43
C GLN A 114 -0.12 -0.82 -10.44
N SER A 115 1.08 -1.23 -10.02
CA SER A 115 2.27 -0.36 -10.04
C SER A 115 2.77 -0.16 -11.47
N GLU A 116 2.73 1.07 -11.97
CA GLU A 116 3.14 1.40 -13.35
C GLU A 116 4.67 1.48 -13.54
N ALA A 117 5.41 1.70 -12.45
CA ALA A 117 6.86 1.88 -12.47
C ALA A 117 7.53 1.34 -11.20
N ASP A 118 8.86 1.14 -11.30
CA ASP A 118 9.71 0.90 -10.15
C ASP A 118 9.91 2.18 -9.35
N VAL A 119 10.02 2.04 -8.03
CA VAL A 119 10.35 3.18 -7.17
C VAL A 119 11.78 3.70 -7.42
N PRO A 120 12.03 5.02 -7.32
CA PRO A 120 13.36 5.59 -7.53
C PRO A 120 14.40 5.01 -6.57
N GLN A 121 15.64 4.83 -7.05
CA GLN A 121 16.77 4.37 -6.23
C GLN A 121 16.56 3.02 -5.52
N ARG A 122 15.70 2.14 -6.06
CA ARG A 122 15.36 0.85 -5.43
C ARG A 122 16.55 0.03 -4.96
N HIS A 123 17.65 0.00 -5.72
CA HIS A 123 18.85 -0.75 -5.35
C HIS A 123 19.57 -0.20 -4.12
N ARG A 124 19.56 1.12 -3.92
CA ARG A 124 20.20 1.78 -2.78
C ARG A 124 19.42 1.53 -1.49
N PHE A 125 18.09 1.50 -1.59
CA PHE A 125 17.17 1.34 -0.47
C PHE A 125 16.51 -0.04 -0.44
N TYR A 126 17.15 -1.03 -1.05
CA TYR A 126 16.78 -2.45 -0.97
C TYR A 126 15.32 -2.78 -1.34
N ARG A 127 14.69 -1.96 -2.19
CA ARG A 127 13.33 -2.19 -2.69
C ARG A 127 13.35 -3.24 -3.81
N HIS A 128 12.38 -4.14 -3.77
CA HIS A 128 12.17 -5.11 -4.85
C HIS A 128 11.67 -4.42 -6.12
N ILE A 129 11.69 -5.14 -7.26
CA ILE A 129 11.04 -4.67 -8.49
C ILE A 129 9.54 -4.56 -8.20
N SER A 130 8.93 -3.43 -8.54
CA SER A 130 7.52 -3.15 -8.28
C SER A 130 6.70 -2.95 -9.54
N LYS A 131 7.31 -2.61 -10.67
CA LYS A 131 6.57 -2.44 -11.93
C LYS A 131 5.79 -3.71 -12.30
N GLY A 132 4.48 -3.55 -12.51
CA GLY A 132 3.52 -4.62 -12.82
C GLY A 132 3.00 -5.37 -11.59
N GLY A 133 3.54 -5.11 -10.40
CA GLY A 133 3.09 -5.72 -9.15
C GLY A 133 1.91 -4.99 -8.52
N TRP A 134 1.30 -5.64 -7.54
CA TRP A 134 0.20 -5.10 -6.76
C TRP A 134 0.53 -5.06 -5.26
N PRO A 135 0.15 -3.98 -4.55
CA PRO A 135 0.26 -3.88 -3.11
C PRO A 135 -0.87 -4.60 -2.39
N PHE A 136 -0.69 -4.91 -1.11
CA PHE A 136 -1.76 -5.50 -0.27
C PHE A 136 -3.00 -4.60 -0.14
N SER A 137 -2.76 -3.30 0.01
CA SER A 137 -3.76 -2.30 0.37
C SER A 137 -4.12 -1.41 -0.83
N THR A 138 -3.39 -0.32 -1.03
CA THR A 138 -3.70 0.76 -1.99
C THR A 138 -2.52 1.10 -2.88
N LYS A 139 -2.77 1.76 -4.02
CA LYS A 139 -1.71 2.21 -4.95
C LYS A 139 -0.61 3.00 -4.24
N ASP A 140 -1.01 3.92 -3.35
CA ASP A 140 -0.09 4.82 -2.66
C ASP A 140 0.85 4.10 -1.69
N HIS A 141 0.45 2.94 -1.14
CA HIS A 141 1.29 2.11 -0.26
C HIS A 141 2.54 1.62 -1.00
N GLY A 142 2.41 1.32 -2.29
CA GLY A 142 3.55 1.14 -3.20
C GLY A 142 4.47 -0.06 -2.91
N TRP A 143 4.09 -0.94 -1.97
CA TRP A 143 4.84 -2.15 -1.64
C TRP A 143 4.24 -3.37 -2.32
N PRO A 144 4.83 -3.88 -3.42
CA PRO A 144 4.32 -5.08 -4.09
C PRO A 144 4.47 -6.31 -3.18
N ILE A 145 3.44 -7.15 -3.13
CA ILE A 145 3.50 -8.43 -2.39
C ILE A 145 3.22 -9.58 -3.38
N ALA A 146 4.01 -10.64 -3.28
CA ALA A 146 4.03 -11.72 -4.28
C ALA A 146 2.68 -12.45 -4.40
N ASP A 147 2.07 -12.83 -3.28
CA ASP A 147 0.76 -13.48 -3.26
C ASP A 147 -0.37 -12.54 -3.72
N THR A 148 -0.33 -11.28 -3.29
CA THR A 148 -1.32 -10.27 -3.69
C THR A 148 -1.24 -10.02 -5.19
N THR A 149 -0.03 -9.97 -5.73
CA THR A 149 0.22 -9.85 -7.19
C THR A 149 -0.34 -11.06 -7.94
N ALA A 150 -0.16 -12.28 -7.39
CA ALA A 150 -0.70 -13.49 -8.00
C ALA A 150 -2.24 -13.49 -8.01
N HIS A 151 -2.89 -13.22 -6.88
CA HIS A 151 -4.36 -13.18 -6.77
C HIS A 151 -4.97 -12.03 -7.58
N ALA A 152 -4.32 -10.87 -7.63
CA ALA A 152 -4.77 -9.75 -8.47
C ALA A 152 -4.72 -10.10 -9.96
N LEU A 153 -3.62 -10.74 -10.40
CA LEU A 153 -3.50 -11.21 -11.77
C LEU A 153 -4.58 -12.25 -12.10
N GLU A 154 -4.82 -13.20 -11.20
CA GLU A 154 -5.86 -14.22 -11.37
C GLU A 154 -7.26 -13.61 -11.47
N ALA A 155 -7.64 -12.73 -10.55
CA ALA A 155 -8.92 -12.02 -10.57
C ALA A 155 -9.11 -11.18 -11.85
N VAL A 156 -8.07 -10.51 -12.33
CA VAL A 156 -8.09 -9.76 -13.61
C VAL A 156 -8.31 -10.69 -14.80
N LEU A 157 -7.61 -11.82 -14.85
CA LEU A 157 -7.76 -12.81 -15.93
C LEU A 157 -9.15 -13.46 -15.92
N LEU A 158 -9.68 -13.80 -14.75
CA LEU A 158 -11.03 -14.34 -14.59
C LEU A 158 -12.08 -13.32 -15.04
N SER A 159 -11.93 -12.05 -14.66
CA SER A 159 -12.83 -10.96 -15.06
C SER A 159 -12.85 -10.76 -16.58
N HIS A 160 -11.69 -10.88 -17.25
CA HIS A 160 -11.65 -10.82 -18.72
C HIS A 160 -12.35 -12.00 -19.40
N LYS A 161 -12.30 -13.19 -18.78
CA LYS A 161 -12.92 -14.40 -19.31
C LYS A 161 -14.45 -14.37 -19.16
N SER A 162 -14.98 -13.71 -18.14
CA SER A 162 -16.43 -13.62 -17.89
C SER A 162 -17.19 -12.68 -18.83
N GLY A 163 -16.48 -11.84 -19.59
CA GLY A 163 -17.07 -10.75 -20.39
C GLY A 163 -17.38 -9.51 -19.56
#